data_AF-A0A482ZXP9-F1
#
_entry.id   AF-A0A482ZXP9-F1
#
_cell.length_a   1.000
_cell.length_b   1.000
_cell.length_c   1.000
_cell.angle_alpha   90.00
_cell.angle_beta   90.00
_cell.angle_gamma   90.00
#
_symmetry.space_group_name_H-M   'P 1'
#
loop_
_entity.id
_entity.type
_entity.pdbx_description
1 polymer ?
#
loop_
_entity_poly.entity_id
_entity_poly.type
_entity_poly.pdbx_seq_one_letter_code
_entity_poly.pdbx_strand_id
1 'polypeptide(L)' 'MAKPSSNTMLACSICGIHIPESEAIMHKSKVYCSEQHLKQGVGE' A
#
# COMPACT_ATOMS: atom_id res chain seq x y z
N MET A 1 18.14 -6.26 -23.16
CA MET A 1 16.70 -5.97 -22.97
C MET A 1 16.44 -5.93 -21.47
N ALA A 2 16.28 -4.75 -20.86
CA ALA A 2 15.94 -4.67 -19.44
C ALA A 2 14.47 -4.31 -19.33
N LYS A 3 13.63 -5.28 -18.96
CA LYS A 3 12.29 -4.99 -18.42
C LYS A 3 12.52 -4.69 -16.94
N PRO A 4 12.42 -3.44 -16.46
CA PRO A 4 12.31 -3.23 -15.03
C PRO A 4 10.94 -3.79 -14.64
N SER A 5 10.94 -5.01 -14.07
CA SER A 5 9.81 -5.48 -13.29
C SER A 5 9.75 -4.60 -12.05
N SER A 6 9.20 -3.41 -12.21
CA SER A 6 8.96 -2.44 -11.16
C SER A 6 7.88 -3.00 -10.25
N ASN A 7 8.27 -3.95 -9.41
CA ASN A 7 7.46 -4.41 -8.31
C ASN A 7 7.55 -3.30 -7.25
N THR A 8 6.84 -2.19 -7.50
CA THR A 8 6.82 -1.04 -6.60
C THR A 8 6.32 -1.54 -5.25
N MET A 9 7.21 -1.61 -4.28
CA MET A 9 6.87 -1.97 -2.91
C MET A 9 6.48 -0.70 -2.18
N LEU A 10 5.28 -0.69 -1.62
CA LEU A 10 4.73 0.43 -0.88
C LEU A 10 4.65 0.04 0.60
N ALA A 11 4.96 0.99 1.47
CA ALA A 11 4.85 0.80 2.90
C ALA A 11 3.45 1.21 3.38
N CYS A 12 2.80 0.36 4.16
CA CYS A 12 1.53 0.70 4.77
C CYS A 12 1.69 1.87 5.75
N SER A 13 0.85 2.90 5.61
CA SER A 13 0.88 4.09 6.48
C SER A 13 0.46 3.82 7.93
N ILE A 14 -0.13 2.65 8.23
CA ILE A 14 -0.60 2.28 9.58
C ILE A 14 0.44 1.43 10.32
N CYS A 15 0.92 0.34 9.72
CA CYS A 15 1.85 -0.59 10.38
C CYS A 15 3.27 -0.60 9.80
N GLY A 16 3.52 0.08 8.67
CA GLY A 16 4.83 0.11 8.02
C GLY A 16 5.21 -1.17 7.25
N ILE A 17 4.30 -2.12 7.08
CA ILE A 17 4.58 -3.33 6.29
C ILE A 17 4.79 -2.97 4.81
N HIS A 18 5.82 -3.56 4.21
CA HIS A 18 6.10 -3.43 2.79
C HIS A 18 5.29 -4.48 2.01
N ILE A 19 4.45 -4.00 1.11
CA ILE A 19 3.59 -4.82 0.24
C ILE A 19 3.79 -4.39 -1.20
N PRO A 20 3.62 -5.28 -2.18
CA PRO A 20 3.63 -4.89 -3.58
C PRO A 20 2.43 -3.99 -3.88
N GLU A 21 2.60 -3.05 -4.81
CA GLU A 21 1.52 -2.17 -5.30
C GLU A 21 0.26 -2.96 -5.73
N SER A 22 0.45 -4.17 -6.26
CA SER A 22 -0.67 -5.04 -6.65
C SER A 22 -1.56 -5.49 -5.48
N GLU A 23 -1.04 -5.54 -4.26
CA GLU A 23 -1.81 -5.83 -3.03
C GLU A 23 -2.07 -4.58 -2.19
N ALA A 24 -1.46 -3.46 -2.56
CA ALA A 24 -1.58 -2.21 -1.86
C ALA A 24 -2.92 -1.53 -2.15
N ILE A 25 -3.67 -1.23 -1.10
CA ILE A 25 -4.89 -0.44 -1.18
C ILE A 25 -4.51 1.03 -1.06
N MET A 26 -4.62 1.79 -2.15
CA MET A 26 -4.39 3.23 -2.14
C MET A 26 -5.69 3.99 -1.88
N HIS A 27 -5.69 4.90 -0.90
CA HIS A 27 -6.84 5.74 -0.61
C HIS A 27 -6.43 7.13 -0.14
N LYS A 28 -6.97 8.17 -0.80
CA LYS A 28 -6.67 9.60 -0.49
C LYS A 28 -5.17 9.87 -0.30
N SER A 29 -4.32 9.30 -1.15
CA SER A 29 -2.84 9.39 -1.10
C SER A 29 -2.13 8.63 0.03
N LYS A 30 -2.81 7.74 0.75
CA LYS A 30 -2.19 6.81 1.71
C LYS A 30 -2.25 5.38 1.20
N VAL A 31 -1.31 4.56 1.63
CA VAL A 31 -1.21 3.15 1.24
C VAL A 31 -1.52 2.25 2.43
N TYR A 32 -2.31 1.20 2.19
CA TYR A 32 -2.74 0.25 3.20
C TYR A 32 -2.54 -1.18 2.74
N CYS A 33 -2.09 -2.05 3.65
CA CYS A 33 -1.93 -3.48 3.36
C CYS A 33 -3.21 -4.29 3.45
N SER A 34 -4.27 -3.71 3.98
CA SER A 34 -5.55 -4.40 4.15
C SER A 34 -6.66 -3.38 4.41
N GLU A 35 -7.89 -3.76 4.11
CA GLU A 35 -9.09 -2.96 4.39
C GLU A 35 -9.20 -2.58 5.87
N GLN A 36 -8.68 -3.43 6.76
CA GLN A 36 -8.68 -3.16 8.20
C GLN A 36 -7.82 -1.93 8.55
N HIS A 37 -6.68 -1.75 7.88
CA HIS A 37 -5.82 -0.56 8.02
C HIS A 37 -6.37 0.64 7.25
N LEU A 38 -6.95 0.40 6.08
CA LEU A 38 -7.68 1.44 5.34
C LEU A 38 -8.76 2.07 6.24
N LYS A 39 -9.64 1.24 6.82
CA LYS A 39 -10.73 1.72 7.69
C LYS A 39 -10.19 2.47 8.92
N GLN A 40 -9.07 2.02 9.49
CA GLN A 40 -8.39 2.74 10.58
C GLN A 40 -7.85 4.10 10.16
N GLY A 41 -7.32 4.24 8.92
CA GLY A 41 -6.74 5.49 8.44
C GLY A 41 -7.69 6.45 7.73
N VAL A 42 -8.90 6.00 7.37
CA VAL A 42 -9.93 6.77 6.63
C VAL A 42 -11.13 7.14 7.50
N GLY A 43 -11.32 6.46 8.65
CA GLY A 43 -12.47 6.64 9.54
C GLY A 43 -12.36 7.77 10.56
N GLU A 44 -11.71 8.89 10.23
CA GLU A 44 -11.79 10.14 11.01
C GLU A 44 -12.71 11.16 10.34
#